data_AF-A0A732CZ66-F1
#
_entry.id   AF-A0A732CZ66-F1
#
_cell.length_a   1.000
_cell.length_b   1.000
_cell.length_c   1.000
_cell.angle_alpha   90.00
_cell.angle_beta   90.00
_cell.angle_gamma   90.00
#
_symmetry.space_group_name_H-M   'P 1'
#
loop_
_entity.id
_entity.type
_entity.pdbx_description
1 polymer ?
#
loop_
_entity_poly.entity_id
_entity_poly.type
_entity_poly.pdbx_seq_one_letter_code
_entity_poly.pdbx_strand_id
1 'polypeptide(L)'
;MTARVIALDLDGTLLTPHKTLLPSSLDALSRAKEAGFQLIIVTGRHHVAIHPFYQALALETPAICCNGTYLYDYQAKTVLDADPMPVDKALQLIDLLDEHQIHGLMYVDDAMLYEHPTGHVVRTSRWAQTLPPEQRPTFTQVSSLAQAARDVNAVWKFALTDEDIPRLQRFGQHVEQALGLECEWSWHDQVDIARKGNSKGKRLTQWIEAQGGSMKNVIAFGDNYNDISMLEAAGTGVAMGNADEAVKARADVVIGDNTTDSIAKFIYTHLL
;
A
#
# COMPACT_ATOMS: atom_id res chain seq x y z
N MET A 1 -29.48 3.99 2.78
CA MET A 1 -28.52 5.13 2.88
C MET A 1 -27.26 4.70 2.15
N THR A 2 -26.74 5.50 1.24
CA THR A 2 -25.48 5.17 0.55
C THR A 2 -24.34 5.35 1.53
N ALA A 3 -23.54 4.29 1.75
CA ALA A 3 -22.42 4.35 2.68
C ALA A 3 -21.39 5.38 2.22
N ARG A 4 -20.91 6.21 3.17
CA ARG A 4 -19.79 7.12 2.94
C ARG A 4 -18.52 6.45 3.41
N VAL A 5 -17.45 6.56 2.63
CA VAL A 5 -16.19 5.84 2.89
C VAL A 5 -15.05 6.83 2.99
N ILE A 6 -14.17 6.63 3.97
CA ILE A 6 -12.86 7.26 4.05
C ILE A 6 -11.80 6.19 3.74
N ALA A 7 -11.11 6.35 2.61
CA ALA A 7 -10.01 5.51 2.18
C ALA A 7 -8.67 6.18 2.56
N LEU A 8 -7.79 5.44 3.22
CA LEU A 8 -6.57 5.97 3.81
C LEU A 8 -5.35 5.22 3.29
N ASP A 9 -4.43 5.92 2.64
CA ASP A 9 -3.04 5.45 2.61
C ASP A 9 -2.40 5.51 4.02
N LEU A 10 -1.34 4.74 4.21
CA LEU A 10 -0.57 4.70 5.44
C LEU A 10 0.68 5.57 5.39
N ASP A 11 1.66 5.26 4.54
CA ASP A 11 3.02 5.78 4.70
C ASP A 11 3.19 7.13 4.04
N GLY A 12 3.37 8.19 4.84
CA GLY A 12 3.38 9.55 4.30
C GLY A 12 2.00 10.21 4.33
N THR A 13 0.95 9.43 4.61
CA THR A 13 -0.42 9.90 4.76
C THR A 13 -0.90 9.83 6.21
N LEU A 14 -1.33 8.66 6.67
CA LEU A 14 -1.87 8.51 8.02
C LEU A 14 -0.76 8.31 9.07
N LEU A 15 0.35 7.70 8.66
CA LEU A 15 1.51 7.44 9.50
C LEU A 15 2.52 8.57 9.38
N THR A 16 3.03 9.01 10.53
CA THR A 16 4.19 9.90 10.60
C THR A 16 5.44 9.22 10.03
N PRO A 17 6.55 9.96 9.79
CA PRO A 17 7.84 9.37 9.43
C PRO A 17 8.35 8.29 10.41
N HIS A 18 7.91 8.33 11.66
CA HIS A 18 8.24 7.34 12.69
C HIS A 18 7.31 6.11 12.71
N LYS A 19 6.42 5.97 11.71
CA LYS A 19 5.45 4.88 11.60
C LYS A 19 4.50 4.81 12.79
N THR A 20 4.07 5.98 13.28
CA THR A 20 3.10 6.14 14.36
C THR A 20 1.85 6.88 13.88
N LEU A 21 0.74 6.67 14.58
CA LEU A 21 -0.52 7.37 14.35
C LEU A 21 -0.63 8.57 15.30
N LEU A 22 -1.04 9.73 14.78
CA LEU A 22 -1.31 10.89 15.63
C LEU A 22 -2.60 10.66 16.44
N PRO A 23 -2.63 11.01 17.74
CA PRO A 23 -3.84 10.90 18.57
C PRO A 23 -5.03 11.66 17.99
N SER A 24 -4.78 12.84 17.41
CA SER A 24 -5.80 13.67 16.75
C SER A 24 -6.44 12.97 15.55
N SER A 25 -5.64 12.26 14.75
CA SER A 25 -6.14 11.50 13.60
C SER A 25 -6.98 10.30 14.05
N LEU A 26 -6.53 9.59 15.09
CA LEU A 26 -7.30 8.48 15.69
C LEU A 26 -8.66 8.94 16.21
N ASP A 27 -8.69 10.04 16.96
CA ASP A 27 -9.91 10.62 17.51
C ASP A 27 -10.88 11.04 16.38
N ALA A 28 -10.41 11.81 15.40
CA ALA A 28 -11.24 12.25 14.29
C ALA A 28 -11.79 11.09 13.45
N LEU A 29 -10.98 10.07 13.18
CA LEU A 29 -11.42 8.86 12.46
C LEU A 29 -12.44 8.06 13.28
N SER A 30 -12.29 7.98 14.61
CA SER A 30 -13.29 7.39 15.50
C SER A 30 -14.62 8.15 15.42
N ARG A 31 -14.58 9.49 15.45
CA ARG A 31 -15.79 10.32 15.28
C ARG A 31 -16.43 10.17 13.92
N ALA A 32 -15.64 10.04 12.85
CA ALA A 32 -16.17 9.74 11.53
C ALA A 32 -16.91 8.39 11.50
N LYS A 33 -16.37 7.35 12.15
CA LYS A 33 -17.07 6.06 12.30
C LYS A 33 -18.39 6.21 13.06
N GLU A 34 -18.40 6.94 14.16
CA GLU A 34 -19.62 7.23 14.93
C GLU A 34 -20.68 7.96 14.08
N ALA A 35 -20.25 8.80 13.14
CA ALA A 35 -21.11 9.50 12.18
C ALA A 35 -21.50 8.66 10.94
N GLY A 36 -21.18 7.36 10.95
CA GLY A 36 -21.58 6.40 9.92
C GLY A 36 -20.65 6.30 8.71
N PHE A 37 -19.42 6.81 8.80
CA PHE A 37 -18.40 6.54 7.77
C PHE A 37 -17.80 5.15 7.97
N GLN A 38 -17.64 4.42 6.87
CA GLN A 38 -16.73 3.27 6.83
C GLN A 38 -15.31 3.77 6.59
N LEU A 39 -14.33 3.22 7.30
CA LEU A 39 -12.92 3.52 7.06
C LEU A 39 -12.27 2.31 6.43
N ILE A 40 -11.43 2.49 5.41
CA ILE A 40 -10.68 1.41 4.77
C ILE A 40 -9.20 1.82 4.57
N ILE A 41 -8.28 0.89 4.83
CA ILE A 41 -6.86 1.06 4.50
C ILE A 41 -6.65 0.70 3.03
N VAL A 42 -5.92 1.55 2.29
CA VAL A 42 -5.52 1.32 0.91
C VAL A 42 -4.03 1.59 0.76
N THR A 43 -3.20 0.54 0.72
CA THR A 43 -1.76 0.67 0.98
C THR A 43 -0.90 -0.19 0.07
N GLY A 44 0.36 0.22 -0.11
CA GLY A 44 1.41 -0.60 -0.72
C GLY A 44 1.93 -1.70 0.21
N ARG A 45 1.60 -1.70 1.49
CA ARG A 45 2.06 -2.71 2.44
C ARG A 45 1.38 -4.07 2.24
N HIS A 46 2.09 -5.10 2.69
CA HIS A 46 1.52 -6.44 2.88
C HIS A 46 0.57 -6.45 4.09
N HIS A 47 -0.45 -7.30 4.09
CA HIS A 47 -1.39 -7.37 5.22
C HIS A 47 -0.68 -7.73 6.55
N VAL A 48 0.35 -8.58 6.53
CA VAL A 48 1.15 -8.86 7.75
C VAL A 48 1.89 -7.62 8.30
N ALA A 49 2.11 -6.58 7.48
CA ALA A 49 2.82 -5.36 7.84
C ALA A 49 1.91 -4.17 8.19
N ILE A 50 0.59 -4.36 8.19
CA ILE A 50 -0.37 -3.32 8.60
C ILE A 50 -1.19 -3.68 9.83
N HIS A 51 -1.05 -4.92 10.33
CA HIS A 51 -1.74 -5.43 11.52
C HIS A 51 -1.76 -4.45 12.71
N PRO A 52 -0.63 -3.83 13.15
CA PRO A 52 -0.67 -2.88 14.27
C PRO A 52 -1.56 -1.66 14.01
N PHE A 53 -1.58 -1.16 12.77
CA PHE A 53 -2.36 0.03 12.40
C PHE A 53 -3.83 -0.30 12.22
N TYR A 54 -4.12 -1.46 11.61
CA TYR A 54 -5.48 -1.97 11.47
C TYR A 54 -6.16 -2.11 12.84
N GLN A 55 -5.44 -2.66 13.83
CA GLN A 55 -5.92 -2.78 15.21
C GLN A 55 -6.09 -1.42 15.89
N ALA A 56 -5.13 -0.51 15.75
CA ALA A 56 -5.21 0.83 16.36
C ALA A 56 -6.41 1.65 15.86
N LEU A 57 -6.81 1.46 14.60
CA LEU A 57 -7.99 2.08 13.99
C LEU A 57 -9.31 1.35 14.30
N ALA A 58 -9.23 0.20 14.99
CA ALA A 58 -10.36 -0.68 15.29
C ALA A 58 -11.22 -0.97 14.05
N LEU A 59 -10.58 -1.28 12.91
CA LEU A 59 -11.28 -1.46 11.64
C LEU A 59 -12.05 -2.77 11.59
N GLU A 60 -13.19 -2.71 10.91
CA GLU A 60 -14.02 -3.88 10.61
C GLU A 60 -14.08 -4.18 9.11
N THR A 61 -13.71 -3.23 8.26
CA THR A 61 -13.66 -3.41 6.81
C THR A 61 -12.42 -4.23 6.41
N PRO A 62 -12.43 -4.91 5.25
CA PRO A 62 -11.20 -5.44 4.70
C PRO A 62 -10.16 -4.33 4.42
N ALA A 63 -8.92 -4.71 4.15
CA ALA A 63 -7.85 -3.81 3.73
C ALA A 63 -7.42 -4.09 2.29
N ILE A 64 -7.14 -3.03 1.52
CA ILE A 64 -6.57 -3.13 0.19
C ILE A 64 -5.05 -3.08 0.31
N CYS A 65 -4.39 -4.17 -0.08
CA CYS A 65 -2.96 -4.37 0.13
C CYS A 65 -2.17 -4.38 -1.18
N CYS A 66 -0.85 -4.19 -1.06
CA CYS A 66 0.10 -4.26 -2.18
C CYS A 66 -0.35 -3.44 -3.41
N ASN A 67 -0.69 -2.16 -3.22
CA ASN A 67 -1.11 -1.23 -4.28
C ASN A 67 -2.36 -1.72 -5.05
N GLY A 68 -3.29 -2.36 -4.36
CA GLY A 68 -4.53 -2.85 -4.98
C GLY A 68 -4.45 -4.27 -5.55
N THR A 69 -3.32 -4.96 -5.39
CA THR A 69 -3.21 -6.35 -5.83
C THR A 69 -4.27 -7.24 -5.19
N TYR A 70 -4.58 -7.06 -3.90
CA TYR A 70 -5.58 -7.89 -3.23
C TYR A 70 -6.35 -7.15 -2.13
N LEU A 71 -7.52 -7.69 -1.81
CA LEU A 71 -8.40 -7.29 -0.72
C LEU A 71 -8.36 -8.36 0.37
N TYR A 72 -7.96 -7.99 1.58
CA TYR A 72 -7.76 -8.91 2.70
C TYR A 72 -8.74 -8.68 3.84
N ASP A 73 -9.40 -9.74 4.29
CA ASP A 73 -10.31 -9.75 5.45
C ASP A 73 -9.55 -10.21 6.69
N TYR A 74 -9.45 -9.36 7.71
CA TYR A 74 -8.71 -9.66 8.94
C TYR A 74 -9.47 -10.58 9.90
N GLN A 75 -10.80 -10.59 9.82
CA GLN A 75 -11.67 -11.38 10.68
C GLN A 75 -11.69 -12.83 10.20
N ALA A 76 -11.89 -13.01 8.90
CA ALA A 76 -11.86 -14.31 8.23
C ALA A 76 -10.43 -14.81 7.97
N LYS A 77 -9.43 -13.92 8.04
CA LYS A 77 -8.01 -14.20 7.70
C LYS A 77 -7.89 -14.80 6.30
N THR A 78 -8.51 -14.13 5.33
CA THR A 78 -8.56 -14.63 3.96
C THR A 78 -8.51 -13.50 2.95
N VAL A 79 -8.07 -13.84 1.74
CA VAL A 79 -8.08 -12.95 0.59
C VAL A 79 -9.46 -13.06 -0.05
N LEU A 80 -10.18 -11.93 -0.13
CA LEU A 80 -11.54 -11.87 -0.69
C LEU A 80 -11.53 -11.76 -2.22
N ASP A 81 -10.57 -11.01 -2.76
CA ASP A 81 -10.40 -10.77 -4.18
C ASP A 81 -8.94 -10.39 -4.46
N ALA A 82 -8.37 -10.86 -5.57
CA ALA A 82 -6.97 -10.65 -5.89
C ALA A 82 -6.63 -10.81 -7.37
N ASP A 83 -5.56 -10.12 -7.76
CA ASP A 83 -4.93 -10.19 -9.08
C ASP A 83 -3.41 -10.44 -8.92
N PRO A 84 -2.99 -11.63 -8.45
CA PRO A 84 -1.58 -11.92 -8.20
C PRO A 84 -0.76 -11.92 -9.48
N MET A 85 0.54 -11.64 -9.36
CA MET A 85 1.50 -11.81 -10.43
C MET A 85 1.56 -13.29 -10.83
N PRO A 86 1.42 -13.62 -12.12
CA PRO A 86 1.63 -14.98 -12.61
C PRO A 86 3.03 -15.50 -12.26
N VAL A 87 3.13 -16.77 -11.85
CA VAL A 87 4.40 -17.36 -11.40
C VAL A 87 5.46 -17.32 -12.52
N ASP A 88 5.09 -17.54 -13.77
CA ASP A 88 6.00 -17.43 -14.91
C ASP A 88 6.58 -16.01 -15.06
N LYS A 89 5.78 -14.98 -14.79
CA LYS A 89 6.23 -13.59 -14.76
C LYS A 89 7.13 -13.29 -13.57
N ALA A 90 6.82 -13.84 -12.41
CA ALA A 90 7.68 -13.72 -11.23
C ALA A 90 9.05 -14.36 -11.48
N LEU A 91 9.10 -15.54 -12.12
CA LEU A 91 10.35 -16.20 -12.49
C LEU A 91 11.15 -15.39 -13.52
N GLN A 92 10.50 -14.87 -14.56
CA GLN A 92 11.16 -13.97 -15.53
C GLN A 92 11.73 -12.71 -14.87
N LEU A 93 11.01 -12.15 -13.89
CA LEU A 93 11.49 -11.00 -13.14
C LEU A 93 12.70 -11.36 -12.27
N ILE A 94 12.67 -12.52 -11.60
CA ILE A 94 13.81 -13.01 -10.81
C ILE A 94 15.05 -13.21 -11.70
N ASP A 95 14.90 -13.79 -12.89
CA ASP A 95 16.00 -13.93 -13.84
C ASP A 95 16.60 -12.56 -14.23
N LEU A 96 15.76 -11.54 -14.46
CA LEU A 96 16.24 -10.17 -14.74
C LEU A 96 16.90 -9.52 -13.51
N LEU A 97 16.38 -9.75 -12.31
CA LEU A 97 16.98 -9.27 -11.07
C LEU A 97 18.40 -9.83 -10.91
N ASP A 98 18.58 -11.13 -11.18
CA ASP A 98 19.87 -11.80 -11.14
C ASP A 98 20.82 -11.28 -12.22
N GLU A 99 20.37 -11.15 -13.47
CA GLU A 99 21.17 -10.59 -14.57
C GLU A 99 21.69 -9.19 -14.23
N HIS A 100 20.82 -8.35 -13.66
CA HIS A 100 21.15 -6.98 -13.34
C HIS A 100 21.79 -6.82 -11.97
N GLN A 101 21.92 -7.88 -11.14
CA GLN A 101 22.43 -7.83 -9.77
C GLN A 101 21.62 -6.85 -8.89
N ILE A 102 20.29 -6.92 -8.97
CA ILE A 102 19.36 -6.16 -8.14
C ILE A 102 18.66 -7.13 -7.21
N HIS A 103 18.60 -6.81 -5.92
CA HIS A 103 17.96 -7.68 -4.93
C HIS A 103 16.56 -7.17 -4.59
N GLY A 104 15.60 -8.10 -4.56
CA GLY A 104 14.19 -7.79 -4.29
C GLY A 104 13.66 -8.40 -2.99
N LEU A 105 12.62 -7.77 -2.46
CA LEU A 105 11.75 -8.32 -1.43
C LEU A 105 10.46 -8.80 -2.10
N MET A 106 10.23 -10.11 -2.16
CA MET A 106 9.05 -10.73 -2.78
C MET A 106 7.92 -10.85 -1.76
N TYR A 107 6.75 -10.32 -2.08
CA TYR A 107 5.57 -10.34 -1.21
C TYR A 107 4.70 -11.52 -1.66
N VAL A 108 4.43 -12.46 -0.76
CA VAL A 108 3.72 -13.71 -1.08
C VAL A 108 2.78 -14.08 0.05
N ASP A 109 1.71 -14.83 -0.23
CA ASP A 109 0.80 -15.43 0.75
C ASP A 109 0.70 -14.60 2.05
N ASP A 110 1.28 -15.11 3.15
CA ASP A 110 1.35 -14.49 4.48
C ASP A 110 2.79 -14.09 4.90
N ALA A 111 3.68 -13.77 3.95
CA ALA A 111 5.08 -13.46 4.23
C ALA A 111 5.74 -12.52 3.21
N MET A 112 6.88 -11.93 3.59
CA MET A 112 7.79 -11.24 2.68
C MET A 112 9.14 -11.95 2.65
N LEU A 113 9.56 -12.39 1.48
CA LEU A 113 10.72 -13.25 1.25
C LEU A 113 11.87 -12.49 0.58
N TYR A 114 13.10 -12.79 0.98
CA TYR A 114 14.31 -12.22 0.39
C TYR A 114 15.45 -13.22 0.37
N GLU A 115 16.36 -13.13 -0.60
CA GLU A 115 17.63 -13.88 -0.59
C GLU A 115 18.74 -13.09 0.12
N HIS A 116 18.86 -11.82 -0.26
CA HIS A 116 19.90 -10.92 0.24
C HIS A 116 19.26 -9.75 0.99
N PRO A 117 19.77 -9.40 2.18
CA PRO A 117 19.25 -8.27 2.92
C PRO A 117 19.54 -6.97 2.16
N THR A 118 18.48 -6.23 1.81
CA THR A 118 18.57 -4.87 1.26
C THR A 118 18.35 -3.83 2.34
N GLY A 119 18.60 -2.55 2.03
CA GLY A 119 18.28 -1.43 2.92
C GLY A 119 16.82 -1.45 3.38
N HIS A 120 15.89 -1.83 2.50
CA HIS A 120 14.48 -2.00 2.82
C HIS A 120 14.22 -3.15 3.81
N VAL A 121 14.83 -4.33 3.61
CA VAL A 121 14.70 -5.46 4.54
C VAL A 121 15.21 -5.08 5.93
N VAL A 122 16.37 -4.42 6.00
CA VAL A 122 16.97 -4.00 7.27
C VAL A 122 16.10 -2.96 7.98
N ARG A 123 15.64 -1.93 7.26
CA ARG A 123 14.77 -0.87 7.80
C ARG A 123 13.48 -1.46 8.36
N THR A 124 12.84 -2.35 7.61
CA THR A 124 11.56 -2.93 8.02
C THR A 124 11.73 -3.95 9.14
N SER A 125 12.83 -4.70 9.16
CA SER A 125 13.17 -5.59 10.29
C SER A 125 13.39 -4.82 11.59
N ARG A 126 14.06 -3.65 11.53
CA ARG A 126 14.23 -2.77 12.71
C ARG A 126 12.89 -2.24 13.22
N TRP A 127 12.01 -1.79 12.32
CA TRP A 127 10.65 -1.39 12.68
C TRP A 127 9.85 -2.55 13.29
N ALA A 128 9.92 -3.75 12.71
CA ALA A 128 9.24 -4.92 13.25
C ALA A 128 9.68 -5.24 14.70
N GLN A 129 10.94 -5.00 15.05
CA GLN A 129 11.45 -5.22 16.41
C GLN A 129 10.87 -4.24 17.45
N THR A 130 10.34 -3.08 17.03
CA THR A 130 9.66 -2.14 17.95
C THR A 130 8.22 -2.56 18.25
N LEU A 131 7.69 -3.56 17.54
CA LEU A 131 6.32 -4.04 17.71
C LEU A 131 6.24 -5.22 18.70
N PRO A 132 5.09 -5.40 19.38
CA PRO A 132 4.75 -6.63 20.08
C PRO A 132 4.91 -7.85 19.17
N PRO A 133 5.44 -8.99 19.65
CA PRO A 133 5.69 -10.19 18.84
C PRO A 133 4.51 -10.62 17.94
N GLU A 134 3.29 -10.54 18.46
CA GLU A 134 2.05 -10.90 17.78
C GLU A 134 1.64 -9.95 16.64
N GLN A 135 2.22 -8.75 16.58
CA GLN A 135 1.98 -7.76 15.53
C GLN A 135 3.13 -7.68 14.52
N ARG A 136 4.17 -8.51 14.67
CA ARG A 136 5.35 -8.44 13.80
C ARG A 136 5.04 -9.01 12.43
N PRO A 137 5.39 -8.31 11.36
CA PRO A 137 5.35 -8.89 10.02
C PRO A 137 6.28 -10.10 9.89
N THR A 138 5.84 -11.09 9.12
CA THR A 138 6.66 -12.25 8.76
C THR A 138 7.66 -11.89 7.65
N PHE A 139 8.95 -11.97 7.99
CA PHE A 139 10.07 -11.86 7.05
C PHE A 139 10.85 -13.15 7.06
N THR A 140 11.15 -13.69 5.88
CA THR A 140 11.89 -14.95 5.78
C THR A 140 12.99 -14.83 4.74
N GLN A 141 14.22 -15.06 5.17
CA GLN A 141 15.32 -15.24 4.26
C GLN A 141 15.20 -16.63 3.62
N VAL A 142 15.26 -16.71 2.30
CA VAL A 142 15.22 -17.96 1.53
C VAL A 142 16.52 -18.13 0.75
N SER A 143 16.85 -19.38 0.41
CA SER A 143 18.01 -19.68 -0.44
C SER A 143 17.74 -19.46 -1.92
N SER A 144 16.47 -19.45 -2.34
CA SER A 144 16.05 -19.18 -3.71
C SER A 144 14.64 -18.58 -3.76
N LEU A 145 14.52 -17.33 -4.22
CA LEU A 145 13.25 -16.69 -4.55
C LEU A 145 12.54 -17.43 -5.69
N ALA A 146 13.29 -17.95 -6.67
CA ALA A 146 12.73 -18.70 -7.78
C ALA A 146 12.06 -20.00 -7.32
N GLN A 147 12.67 -20.73 -6.38
CA GLN A 147 12.03 -21.92 -5.79
C GLN A 147 10.81 -21.50 -4.96
N ALA A 148 10.96 -20.50 -4.08
CA ALA A 148 9.86 -20.02 -3.26
C ALA A 148 8.66 -19.54 -4.09
N ALA A 149 8.88 -18.84 -5.22
CA ALA A 149 7.82 -18.39 -6.12
C ALA A 149 6.99 -19.54 -6.73
N ARG A 150 7.57 -20.74 -6.86
CA ARG A 150 6.86 -21.95 -7.33
C ARG A 150 6.07 -22.64 -6.22
N ASP A 151 6.48 -22.46 -4.96
CA ASP A 151 5.94 -23.17 -3.81
C ASP A 151 4.79 -22.41 -3.11
N VAL A 152 4.70 -21.09 -3.34
CA VAL A 152 3.64 -20.23 -2.79
C VAL A 152 2.37 -20.28 -3.63
N ASN A 153 1.23 -19.91 -3.03
CA ASN A 153 -0.04 -19.84 -3.74
C ASN A 153 -0.14 -18.57 -4.59
N ALA A 154 0.36 -17.45 -4.08
CA ALA A 154 0.29 -16.16 -4.75
C ALA A 154 1.55 -15.33 -4.55
N VAL A 155 1.98 -14.69 -5.65
CA VAL A 155 2.98 -13.62 -5.64
C VAL A 155 2.26 -12.29 -5.79
N TRP A 156 2.31 -11.45 -4.77
CA TRP A 156 1.58 -10.19 -4.73
C TRP A 156 2.31 -9.06 -5.47
N LYS A 157 3.61 -8.94 -5.22
CA LYS A 157 4.51 -7.98 -5.86
C LYS A 157 5.96 -8.23 -5.45
N PHE A 158 6.88 -7.49 -6.06
CA PHE A 158 8.24 -7.30 -5.59
C PHE A 158 8.42 -5.85 -5.14
N ALA A 159 9.19 -5.64 -4.09
CA ALA A 159 9.63 -4.32 -3.66
C ALA A 159 11.15 -4.26 -3.83
N LEU A 160 11.63 -3.35 -4.67
CA LEU A 160 13.03 -3.21 -5.01
C LEU A 160 13.58 -1.90 -4.47
N THR A 161 14.83 -1.92 -4.02
CA THR A 161 15.59 -0.73 -3.65
C THR A 161 16.99 -0.84 -4.21
N ASP A 162 17.56 0.28 -4.65
CA ASP A 162 18.94 0.35 -5.13
C ASP A 162 19.57 1.68 -4.68
N GLU A 163 20.87 1.68 -4.44
CA GLU A 163 21.61 2.91 -4.11
C GLU A 163 21.79 3.81 -5.35
N ASP A 164 21.75 3.22 -6.56
CA ASP A 164 21.75 3.95 -7.83
C ASP A 164 20.30 4.11 -8.34
N ILE A 165 19.66 5.23 -7.95
CA ILE A 165 18.28 5.55 -8.36
C ILE A 165 18.12 5.59 -9.89
N PRO A 166 19.00 6.24 -10.67
CA PRO A 166 18.94 6.17 -12.13
C PRO A 166 18.99 4.73 -12.69
N ARG A 167 19.77 3.83 -12.08
CA ARG A 167 19.79 2.40 -12.46
C ARG A 167 18.46 1.73 -12.16
N LEU A 168 17.87 1.97 -11.00
CA LEU A 168 16.56 1.41 -10.64
C LEU A 168 15.45 1.92 -11.58
N GLN A 169 15.49 3.19 -11.98
CA GLN A 169 14.57 3.77 -12.97
C GLN A 169 14.68 3.08 -14.33
N ARG A 170 15.91 2.92 -14.84
CA ARG A 170 16.13 2.21 -16.12
C ARG A 170 15.69 0.75 -16.03
N PHE A 171 15.92 0.10 -14.90
CA PHE A 171 15.49 -1.28 -14.67
C PHE A 171 13.96 -1.41 -14.66
N GLY A 172 13.25 -0.53 -13.94
CA GLY A 172 11.78 -0.50 -13.94
C GLY A 172 11.22 -0.33 -15.36
N GLN A 173 11.72 0.64 -16.13
CA GLN A 173 11.33 0.83 -17.53
C GLN A 173 11.58 -0.40 -18.40
N HIS A 174 12.70 -1.10 -18.17
CA HIS A 174 13.00 -2.34 -18.87
C HIS A 174 12.01 -3.45 -18.51
N VAL A 175 11.68 -3.61 -17.23
CA VAL A 175 10.70 -4.59 -16.75
C VAL A 175 9.31 -4.34 -17.34
N GLU A 176 8.85 -3.09 -17.40
CA GLU A 176 7.57 -2.73 -18.01
C GLU A 176 7.52 -3.13 -19.49
N GLN A 177 8.60 -2.84 -20.23
CA GLN A 177 8.68 -3.13 -21.67
C GLN A 177 8.83 -4.62 -21.97
N ALA A 178 9.70 -5.32 -21.24
CA ALA A 178 10.05 -6.71 -21.49
C ALA A 178 9.01 -7.68 -20.94
N LEU A 179 8.49 -7.42 -19.73
CA LEU A 179 7.63 -8.35 -19.02
C LEU A 179 6.16 -7.92 -19.02
N GLY A 180 5.86 -6.66 -19.34
CA GLY A 180 4.50 -6.13 -19.27
C GLY A 180 3.96 -6.13 -17.84
N LEU A 181 4.82 -5.87 -16.86
CA LEU A 181 4.49 -5.65 -15.45
C LEU A 181 4.27 -4.15 -15.18
N GLU A 182 3.66 -3.82 -14.05
CA GLU A 182 3.52 -2.44 -13.58
C GLU A 182 4.68 -2.10 -12.64
N CYS A 183 5.31 -0.94 -12.82
CA CYS A 183 6.34 -0.42 -11.92
C CYS A 183 5.89 0.91 -11.32
N GLU A 184 5.54 0.90 -10.03
CA GLU A 184 5.10 2.10 -9.31
C GLU A 184 6.15 2.55 -8.30
N TRP A 185 6.50 3.84 -8.33
CA TRP A 185 7.36 4.43 -7.31
C TRP A 185 6.58 4.57 -6.01
N SER A 186 7.03 3.86 -4.99
CA SER A 186 6.36 3.79 -3.68
C SER A 186 7.13 4.54 -2.59
N TRP A 187 8.37 4.95 -2.87
CA TRP A 187 9.20 5.80 -2.01
C TRP A 187 10.34 6.45 -2.80
N HIS A 188 11.15 7.30 -2.18
CA HIS A 188 12.25 8.00 -2.87
C HIS A 188 13.32 7.05 -3.43
N ASP A 189 13.48 5.86 -2.86
CA ASP A 189 14.47 4.85 -3.23
C ASP A 189 13.86 3.47 -3.56
N GLN A 190 12.54 3.42 -3.76
CA GLN A 190 11.80 2.18 -3.87
C GLN A 190 10.83 2.16 -5.05
N VAL A 191 10.89 1.07 -5.81
CA VAL A 191 9.90 0.73 -6.83
C VAL A 191 9.21 -0.58 -6.45
N ASP A 192 7.88 -0.56 -6.53
CA ASP A 192 7.05 -1.74 -6.42
C ASP A 192 6.74 -2.28 -7.82
N ILE A 193 6.99 -3.58 -8.04
CA ILE A 193 6.70 -4.27 -9.30
C ILE A 193 5.57 -5.26 -9.08
N ALA A 194 4.45 -5.04 -9.76
CA ALA A 194 3.24 -5.83 -9.62
C ALA A 194 2.68 -6.27 -10.99
N ARG A 195 1.61 -7.06 -10.97
CA ARG A 195 0.87 -7.39 -12.18
C ARG A 195 0.31 -6.10 -12.81
N LYS A 196 0.43 -5.99 -14.13
CA LYS A 196 -0.10 -4.85 -14.90
C LYS A 196 -1.59 -4.62 -14.64
N GLY A 197 -1.94 -3.35 -14.46
CA GLY A 197 -3.31 -2.92 -14.23
C GLY A 197 -3.82 -3.14 -12.80
N ASN A 198 -2.96 -3.52 -11.86
CA ASN A 198 -3.27 -3.37 -10.43
C ASN A 198 -3.03 -1.90 -10.05
N SER A 199 -3.96 -1.32 -9.29
CA SER A 199 -3.79 0.00 -8.68
C SER A 199 -4.71 0.16 -7.48
N LYS A 200 -4.35 1.06 -6.57
CA LYS A 200 -5.16 1.40 -5.39
C LYS A 200 -6.59 1.80 -5.77
N GLY A 201 -6.72 2.72 -6.74
CA GLY A 201 -8.01 3.21 -7.21
C GLY A 201 -8.89 2.15 -7.85
N LYS A 202 -8.31 1.23 -8.63
CA LYS A 202 -9.07 0.13 -9.26
C LYS A 202 -9.67 -0.79 -8.21
N ARG A 203 -8.87 -1.29 -7.26
CA ARG A 203 -9.37 -2.20 -6.22
C ARG A 203 -10.38 -1.52 -5.30
N LEU A 204 -10.15 -0.24 -4.97
CA LEU A 204 -11.08 0.55 -4.19
C LEU A 204 -12.42 0.70 -4.91
N THR A 205 -12.40 1.00 -6.22
CA THR A 205 -13.61 1.08 -7.05
C THR A 205 -14.37 -0.25 -7.06
N GLN A 206 -13.69 -1.36 -7.30
CA GLN A 206 -14.28 -2.70 -7.28
C GLN A 206 -14.94 -3.03 -5.93
N TRP A 207 -14.27 -2.72 -4.82
CA TRP A 207 -14.80 -2.95 -3.47
C TRP A 207 -16.03 -2.10 -3.17
N ILE A 208 -16.04 -0.83 -3.61
CA ILE A 208 -17.18 0.08 -3.45
C ILE A 208 -18.37 -0.39 -4.29
N GLU A 209 -18.15 -0.75 -5.55
CA GLU A 209 -19.20 -1.21 -6.47
C GLU A 209 -19.80 -2.55 -6.03
N ALA A 210 -18.99 -3.47 -5.50
CA ALA A 210 -19.46 -4.76 -4.99
C ALA A 210 -20.49 -4.62 -3.84
N GLN A 211 -20.49 -3.47 -3.15
CA GLN A 211 -21.43 -3.14 -2.08
C GLN A 211 -22.62 -2.29 -2.57
N GLY A 212 -22.74 -2.07 -3.88
CA GLY A 212 -23.73 -1.16 -4.46
C GLY A 212 -23.44 0.32 -4.18
N GLY A 213 -22.21 0.65 -3.81
CA GLY A 213 -21.75 2.00 -3.54
C GLY A 213 -21.35 2.77 -4.80
N SER A 214 -20.87 3.99 -4.61
CA SER A 214 -20.30 4.81 -5.69
C SER A 214 -19.07 5.53 -5.17
N MET A 215 -18.03 5.60 -6.00
CA MET A 215 -16.81 6.36 -5.69
C MET A 215 -17.10 7.83 -5.36
N LYS A 216 -18.22 8.40 -5.83
CA LYS A 216 -18.68 9.75 -5.46
C LYS A 216 -18.90 9.95 -3.95
N ASN A 217 -19.08 8.88 -3.18
CA ASN A 217 -19.24 8.92 -1.72
C ASN A 217 -17.95 8.55 -0.97
N VAL A 218 -16.84 8.46 -1.69
CA VAL A 218 -15.52 8.12 -1.15
C VAL A 218 -14.70 9.40 -0.99
N ILE A 219 -14.06 9.52 0.15
CA ILE A 219 -13.00 10.49 0.43
C ILE A 219 -11.70 9.71 0.53
N ALA A 220 -10.74 9.97 -0.34
CA ALA A 220 -9.46 9.27 -0.36
C ALA A 220 -8.33 10.21 0.10
N PHE A 221 -7.48 9.75 1.02
CA PHE A 221 -6.28 10.47 1.48
C PHE A 221 -5.03 9.75 0.99
N GLY A 222 -4.10 10.49 0.41
CA GLY A 222 -2.84 9.96 -0.13
C GLY A 222 -1.75 11.03 -0.25
N ASP A 223 -0.52 10.61 -0.52
CA ASP A 223 0.63 11.52 -0.65
C ASP A 223 1.60 11.15 -1.78
N ASN A 224 1.50 9.96 -2.34
CA ASN A 224 2.49 9.44 -3.28
C ASN A 224 1.88 9.07 -4.64
N TYR A 225 2.74 8.78 -5.63
CA TYR A 225 2.33 8.53 -7.01
C TYR A 225 1.37 7.34 -7.15
N ASN A 226 1.53 6.30 -6.34
CA ASN A 226 0.61 5.15 -6.29
C ASN A 226 -0.79 5.50 -5.71
N ASP A 227 -0.97 6.68 -5.12
CA ASP A 227 -2.26 7.16 -4.61
C ASP A 227 -3.07 7.91 -5.66
N ILE A 228 -2.44 8.42 -6.73
CA ILE A 228 -3.11 9.22 -7.77
C ILE A 228 -4.37 8.50 -8.27
N SER A 229 -4.27 7.19 -8.54
CA SER A 229 -5.39 6.40 -9.02
C SER A 229 -6.62 6.41 -8.11
N MET A 230 -6.45 6.44 -6.78
CA MET A 230 -7.58 6.51 -5.85
C MET A 230 -8.02 7.95 -5.57
N LEU A 231 -7.10 8.92 -5.60
CA LEU A 231 -7.40 10.34 -5.43
C LEU A 231 -8.29 10.84 -6.58
N GLU A 232 -7.95 10.49 -7.83
CA GLU A 232 -8.73 10.90 -9.01
C GLU A 232 -10.08 10.19 -9.11
N ALA A 233 -10.16 8.95 -8.61
CA ALA A 233 -11.39 8.16 -8.71
C ALA A 233 -12.42 8.54 -7.64
N ALA A 234 -11.97 9.02 -6.47
CA ALA A 234 -12.81 9.38 -5.34
C ALA A 234 -13.70 10.59 -5.63
N GLY A 235 -14.81 10.70 -4.91
CA GLY A 235 -15.66 11.90 -4.91
C GLY A 235 -14.97 13.10 -4.27
N THR A 236 -14.00 12.84 -3.39
CA THR A 236 -13.05 13.85 -2.90
C THR A 236 -11.68 13.21 -2.69
N GLY A 237 -10.74 13.53 -3.57
CA GLY A 237 -9.32 13.22 -3.39
C GLY A 237 -8.64 14.27 -2.52
N VAL A 238 -7.95 13.84 -1.47
CA VAL A 238 -7.23 14.70 -0.52
C VAL A 238 -5.74 14.34 -0.55
N ALA A 239 -4.92 15.25 -1.07
CA ALA A 239 -3.46 15.12 -1.03
C ALA A 239 -2.88 15.73 0.25
N MET A 240 -1.91 15.06 0.84
CA MET A 240 -1.17 15.57 1.99
C MET A 240 -0.20 16.71 1.62
N GLY A 241 0.16 17.54 2.61
CA GLY A 241 1.07 18.67 2.39
C GLY A 241 2.48 18.27 2.00
N ASN A 242 2.93 17.10 2.45
CA ASN A 242 4.21 16.48 2.09
C ASN A 242 4.22 15.77 0.73
N ALA A 243 3.08 15.70 0.05
CA ALA A 243 3.01 15.08 -1.27
C ALA A 243 3.83 15.85 -2.31
N ASP A 244 4.24 15.15 -3.36
CA ASP A 244 4.82 15.78 -4.55
C ASP A 244 3.77 16.70 -5.22
N GLU A 245 4.22 17.79 -5.85
CA GLU A 245 3.33 18.72 -6.56
C GLU A 245 2.54 18.03 -7.68
N ALA A 246 3.12 17.01 -8.33
CA ALA A 246 2.43 16.21 -9.32
C ALA A 246 1.25 15.41 -8.72
N VAL A 247 1.36 14.97 -7.46
CA VAL A 247 0.29 14.27 -6.74
C VAL A 247 -0.77 15.28 -6.27
N LYS A 248 -0.35 16.41 -5.68
CA LYS A 248 -1.26 17.49 -5.26
C LYS A 248 -2.12 18.01 -6.41
N ALA A 249 -1.55 18.13 -7.61
CA ALA A 249 -2.27 18.57 -8.81
C ALA A 249 -3.37 17.60 -9.28
N ARG A 250 -3.41 16.36 -8.74
CA ARG A 250 -4.42 15.33 -9.05
C ARG A 250 -5.40 15.09 -7.91
N ALA A 251 -5.42 15.95 -6.89
CA ALA A 251 -6.36 15.91 -5.79
C ALA A 251 -7.31 17.13 -5.84
N ASP A 252 -8.50 16.98 -5.26
CA ASP A 252 -9.47 18.08 -5.12
C ASP A 252 -9.06 19.06 -4.02
N VAL A 253 -8.43 18.54 -2.96
CA VAL A 253 -8.02 19.31 -1.79
C VAL A 253 -6.58 18.95 -1.41
N VAL A 254 -5.80 19.96 -1.07
CA VAL A 254 -4.48 19.79 -0.44
C VAL A 254 -4.59 20.23 1.01
N ILE A 255 -4.20 19.37 1.94
CA ILE A 255 -4.14 19.68 3.37
C ILE A 255 -2.69 19.82 3.85
N GLY A 256 -2.47 20.00 5.15
CA GLY A 256 -1.12 20.06 5.71
C GLY A 256 -0.43 18.69 5.82
N ASP A 257 0.75 18.69 6.42
CA ASP A 257 1.66 17.55 6.51
C ASP A 257 1.15 16.43 7.44
N ASN A 258 1.54 15.18 7.19
CA ASN A 258 1.22 14.00 8.01
C ASN A 258 1.81 14.03 9.43
N THR A 259 2.66 15.01 9.71
CA THR A 259 3.18 15.32 11.05
C THR A 259 2.30 16.28 11.86
N THR A 260 1.19 16.74 11.28
CA THR A 260 0.28 17.72 11.88
C THR A 260 -1.15 17.20 11.98
N ASP A 261 -2.01 17.90 12.73
CA ASP A 261 -3.44 17.54 12.89
C ASP A 261 -4.30 17.78 11.62
N SER A 262 -3.70 17.78 10.44
CA SER A 262 -4.36 18.20 9.19
C SER A 262 -5.48 17.26 8.76
N ILE A 263 -5.30 15.94 8.89
CA ILE A 263 -6.36 14.95 8.65
C ILE A 263 -7.53 15.19 9.62
N ALA A 264 -7.22 15.36 10.90
CA ALA A 264 -8.23 15.60 11.93
C ALA A 264 -9.03 16.88 11.66
N LYS A 265 -8.34 17.99 11.35
CA LYS A 265 -8.98 19.27 11.00
C LYS A 265 -9.87 19.14 9.78
N PHE A 266 -9.42 18.42 8.75
CA PHE A 266 -10.23 18.19 7.55
C PHE A 266 -11.52 17.44 7.89
N ILE A 267 -11.41 16.32 8.62
CA ILE A 267 -12.57 15.52 9.03
C ILE A 267 -13.56 16.37 9.83
N TYR A 268 -13.09 17.10 10.84
CA TYR A 268 -13.95 17.91 11.70
C TYR A 268 -14.59 19.12 11.02
N THR A 269 -13.99 19.65 9.96
CA THR A 269 -14.49 20.85 9.28
C THR A 269 -15.40 20.51 8.11
N HIS A 270 -15.18 19.37 7.45
CA HIS A 270 -15.81 19.04 6.17
C HIS A 270 -16.72 17.82 6.23
N LEU A 271 -16.53 16.89 7.18
CA LEU A 271 -17.24 15.62 7.19
C LEU A 271 -18.21 15.46 8.38
N LEU A 272 -17.96 16.17 9.48
CA LEU A 272 -18.71 16.16 10.74
C LEU A 272 -19.33 17.52 11.02
#